data_AF-A0A2E9BQF0-F1
#
_entry.id   AF-A0A2E9BQF0-F1
#
_cell.length_a   1.000
_cell.length_b   1.000
_cell.length_c   1.000
_cell.angle_alpha   90.00
_cell.angle_beta   90.00
_cell.angle_gamma   90.00
#
_symmetry.space_group_name_H-M   'P 1'
#
loop_
_entity.id
_entity.type
_entity.pdbx_description
1 polymer ?
#
loop_
_entity_poly.entity_id
_entity_poly.type
_entity_poly.pdbx_seq_one_letter_code
_entity_poly.pdbx_strand_id
1 'polypeptide(L)'
;MTERIQTLLEEASEKNAESPDFRAWSHAALVGFPIKAYTDLRSFQVERFDYPEDRGHEFRLRPHKALLEETTSLAGHAWRALGGSQVPEQGLQRAGLASIENVRAQLRSVLWIGSRLNIYRTYRPEAARHFTDSVLAIDWHDAEAVLKANFQAFTFLGVLESSADNLYDWAMTINRPEAGAKELELPSPDAAIQAAKPQEIMSGAALLALDAALATGDWQQSLGLMSFAANATWQAGWISGWEGREELWREEAKHAGKKGGTQRHQASRALKLWALSEAVALRGSDMDIARQLVLQIPARLQDASADPERLIYDALRNARKSERQEG
;
A
#
# COMPACT_ATOMS: atom_id res chain seq x y z
N MET A 1 -2.96 -15.05 -29.61
CA MET A 1 -3.06 -14.76 -28.16
C MET A 1 -3.52 -15.95 -27.34
N THR A 2 -4.57 -16.66 -27.77
CA THR A 2 -4.93 -17.99 -27.24
C THR A 2 -3.72 -18.93 -27.16
N GLU A 3 -2.87 -18.92 -28.19
CA GLU A 3 -1.59 -19.66 -28.21
C GLU A 3 -0.67 -19.31 -27.03
N ARG A 4 -0.56 -18.03 -26.65
CA ARG A 4 0.31 -17.62 -25.52
C ARG A 4 -0.22 -18.13 -24.18
N ILE A 5 -1.54 -18.07 -23.96
CA ILE A 5 -2.16 -18.64 -22.76
C ILE A 5 -2.01 -20.16 -22.74
N GLN A 6 -2.19 -20.81 -23.89
CA GLN A 6 -1.97 -22.24 -24.02
C GLN A 6 -0.53 -22.63 -23.68
N THR A 7 0.48 -21.92 -24.23
CA THR A 7 1.89 -22.14 -23.87
C THR A 7 2.13 -21.96 -22.39
N LEU A 8 1.58 -20.91 -21.75
CA LEU A 8 1.72 -20.71 -20.31
C LEU A 8 1.09 -21.83 -19.49
N LEU A 9 -0.05 -22.39 -19.92
CA LEU A 9 -0.68 -23.53 -19.27
C LEU A 9 0.15 -24.81 -19.43
N GLU A 10 0.73 -25.02 -20.61
CA GLU A 10 1.64 -26.14 -20.88
C GLU A 10 2.90 -26.05 -20.00
N GLU A 11 3.58 -24.89 -19.99
CA GLU A 11 4.73 -24.63 -19.11
C GLU A 11 4.39 -24.76 -17.62
N ALA A 12 3.22 -24.28 -17.20
CA ALA A 12 2.79 -24.43 -15.82
C ALA A 12 2.66 -25.91 -15.44
N SER A 13 2.11 -26.74 -16.32
CA SER A 13 1.85 -28.18 -16.08
C SER A 13 3.11 -29.02 -15.83
N GLU A 14 4.28 -28.50 -16.20
CA GLU A 14 5.59 -29.10 -15.99
C GLU A 14 6.26 -28.67 -14.68
N LYS A 15 5.68 -27.69 -13.97
CA LYS A 15 6.26 -27.07 -12.78
C LYS A 15 5.52 -27.49 -11.50
N ASN A 16 6.26 -27.53 -10.39
CA ASN A 16 5.70 -27.74 -9.06
C ASN A 16 5.19 -26.41 -8.47
N ALA A 17 3.87 -26.24 -8.37
CA ALA A 17 3.25 -25.02 -7.82
C ALA A 17 3.72 -24.64 -6.39
N GLU A 18 4.20 -25.61 -5.60
CA GLU A 18 4.68 -25.35 -4.23
C GLU A 18 6.13 -24.82 -4.20
N SER A 19 6.84 -24.83 -5.32
CA SER A 19 8.25 -24.42 -5.34
C SER A 19 8.41 -22.90 -5.42
N PRO A 20 9.49 -22.35 -4.83
CA PRO A 20 9.88 -20.95 -5.05
C PRO A 20 10.09 -20.63 -6.54
N ASP A 21 10.62 -21.58 -7.31
CA ASP A 21 10.87 -21.42 -8.76
C ASP A 21 9.58 -21.18 -9.54
N PHE A 22 8.48 -21.86 -9.18
CA PHE A 22 7.18 -21.61 -9.80
C PHE A 22 6.68 -20.20 -9.51
N ARG A 23 6.84 -19.73 -8.27
CA ARG A 23 6.45 -18.35 -7.89
C ARG A 23 7.24 -17.31 -8.68
N ALA A 24 8.57 -17.49 -8.78
CA ALA A 24 9.43 -16.59 -9.55
C ALA A 24 9.08 -16.60 -11.05
N TRP A 25 8.94 -17.78 -11.66
CA TRP A 25 8.57 -17.92 -13.06
C TRP A 25 7.20 -17.32 -13.37
N SER A 26 6.17 -17.67 -12.58
CA SER A 26 4.81 -17.17 -12.81
C SER A 26 4.76 -15.65 -12.64
N HIS A 27 5.42 -15.09 -11.62
CA HIS A 27 5.49 -13.64 -11.47
C HIS A 27 6.14 -12.96 -12.70
N ALA A 28 7.29 -13.45 -13.16
CA ALA A 28 7.96 -12.92 -14.35
C ALA A 28 7.09 -13.01 -15.62
N ALA A 29 6.40 -14.15 -15.82
CA ALA A 29 5.51 -14.36 -16.95
C ALA A 29 4.32 -13.37 -16.96
N LEU A 30 3.77 -13.07 -15.78
CA LEU A 30 2.60 -12.20 -15.62
C LEU A 30 2.95 -10.71 -15.68
N VAL A 31 4.11 -10.30 -15.16
CA VAL A 31 4.60 -8.92 -15.26
C VAL A 31 4.77 -8.53 -16.74
N GLY A 32 5.34 -9.41 -17.56
CA GLY A 32 5.54 -9.21 -19.00
C GLY A 32 4.33 -9.56 -19.88
N PHE A 33 3.17 -9.88 -19.30
CA PHE A 33 1.96 -10.20 -20.07
C PHE A 33 1.29 -8.91 -20.57
N PRO A 34 1.06 -8.75 -21.89
CA PRO A 34 0.49 -7.54 -22.45
C PRO A 34 -1.00 -7.45 -22.11
N ILE A 35 -1.39 -6.40 -21.38
CA ILE A 35 -2.77 -6.19 -20.94
C ILE A 35 -3.19 -4.77 -21.31
N LYS A 36 -4.31 -4.66 -22.03
CA LYS A 36 -5.02 -3.42 -22.26
C LYS A 36 -5.83 -3.08 -21.01
N ALA A 37 -5.52 -1.96 -20.40
CA ALA A 37 -6.23 -1.48 -19.22
C ALA A 37 -7.69 -1.12 -19.55
N TYR A 38 -8.56 -1.31 -18.56
CA TYR A 38 -9.91 -0.76 -18.53
C TYR A 38 -9.86 0.61 -17.82
N THR A 39 -9.94 1.69 -18.61
CA THR A 39 -9.69 3.06 -18.13
C THR A 39 -10.93 3.93 -18.04
N ASP A 40 -12.04 3.54 -18.67
CA ASP A 40 -13.16 4.43 -18.93
C ASP A 40 -14.37 4.07 -18.05
N LEU A 41 -14.78 4.98 -17.18
CA LEU A 41 -16.02 4.82 -16.41
C LEU A 41 -17.22 5.20 -17.31
N ARG A 42 -18.07 4.22 -17.62
CA ARG A 42 -19.23 4.37 -18.52
C ARG A 42 -20.52 4.70 -17.82
N SER A 43 -20.60 4.40 -16.52
CA SER A 43 -21.78 4.57 -15.69
C SER A 43 -21.66 5.77 -14.75
N PHE A 44 -20.47 6.38 -14.68
CA PHE A 44 -20.16 7.51 -13.82
C PHE A 44 -19.57 8.67 -14.60
N GLN A 45 -19.98 9.88 -14.24
CA GLN A 45 -19.37 11.13 -14.65
C GLN A 45 -18.54 11.70 -13.51
N VAL A 46 -17.35 12.22 -13.80
CA VAL A 46 -16.60 13.02 -12.82
C VAL A 46 -17.14 14.46 -12.86
N GLU A 47 -17.59 14.95 -11.71
CA GLU A 47 -18.07 16.33 -11.55
C GLU A 47 -17.25 17.07 -10.50
N ARG A 48 -16.94 18.33 -10.79
CA ARG A 48 -16.35 19.24 -9.80
C ARG A 48 -17.43 19.76 -8.87
N PHE A 49 -17.21 19.63 -7.58
CA PHE A 49 -18.04 20.17 -6.51
C PHE A 49 -17.24 21.25 -5.76
N ASP A 50 -17.68 22.51 -5.89
CA ASP A 50 -17.08 23.63 -5.17
C ASP A 50 -17.79 23.80 -3.81
N TYR A 51 -17.01 23.83 -2.73
CA TYR A 51 -17.55 24.08 -1.40
C TYR A 51 -17.88 25.58 -1.23
N PRO A 52 -18.90 25.94 -0.43
CA PRO A 52 -19.09 27.32 -0.01
C PRO A 52 -17.86 27.82 0.77
N GLU A 53 -17.46 29.08 0.52
CA GLU A 53 -16.49 29.86 1.30
C GLU A 53 -15.05 29.29 1.38
N ASP A 54 -14.21 29.50 0.36
CA ASP A 54 -12.74 29.24 0.35
C ASP A 54 -12.25 27.86 0.82
N ARG A 55 -13.15 26.89 1.04
CA ARG A 55 -12.84 25.50 1.44
C ARG A 55 -12.30 24.64 0.28
N GLY A 56 -12.09 25.24 -0.89
CA GLY A 56 -11.62 24.56 -2.09
C GLY A 56 -12.73 23.81 -2.81
N HIS A 57 -12.33 22.77 -3.54
CA HIS A 57 -13.21 21.95 -4.36
C HIS A 57 -12.79 20.48 -4.25
N GLU A 58 -13.71 19.59 -4.62
CA GLU A 58 -13.41 18.17 -4.81
C GLU A 58 -14.09 17.65 -6.07
N PHE A 59 -13.59 16.54 -6.59
CA PHE A 59 -14.19 15.86 -7.74
C PHE A 59 -14.96 14.62 -7.27
N ARG A 60 -16.25 14.57 -7.59
CA ARG A 60 -17.15 13.48 -7.20
C ARG A 60 -17.54 12.64 -8.40
N LEU A 61 -17.85 11.37 -8.17
CA LEU A 61 -18.53 10.54 -9.15
C LEU A 61 -20.03 10.79 -9.06
N ARG A 62 -20.63 11.21 -10.17
CA ARG A 62 -22.08 11.27 -10.35
C ARG A 62 -22.52 10.11 -11.24
N PRO A 63 -23.41 9.21 -10.79
CA PRO A 63 -23.91 8.15 -11.63
C PRO A 63 -24.85 8.71 -12.71
N HIS A 64 -24.84 8.13 -13.91
CA HIS A 64 -25.74 8.53 -15.00
C HIS A 64 -27.21 8.18 -14.73
N LYS A 65 -27.45 7.22 -13.83
CA LYS A 65 -28.79 6.79 -13.38
C LYS A 65 -28.85 6.89 -11.85
N ALA A 66 -30.05 7.06 -11.30
CA ALA A 66 -30.23 6.99 -9.86
C ALA A 66 -29.82 5.60 -9.34
N LEU A 67 -28.97 5.57 -8.33
CA LEU A 67 -28.48 4.36 -7.68
C LEU A 67 -28.96 4.30 -6.24
N LEU A 68 -28.89 3.11 -5.64
CA LEU A 68 -29.02 2.95 -4.20
C LEU A 68 -27.89 3.69 -3.47
N GLU A 69 -28.16 4.10 -2.23
CA GLU A 69 -27.22 4.87 -1.42
C GLU A 69 -25.93 4.07 -1.18
N GLU A 70 -26.04 2.77 -0.94
CA GLU A 70 -24.93 1.86 -0.69
C GLU A 70 -23.98 1.79 -1.89
N THR A 71 -24.53 1.66 -3.10
CA THR A 71 -23.73 1.63 -4.34
C THR A 71 -23.02 2.96 -4.56
N THR A 72 -23.71 4.07 -4.31
CA THR A 72 -23.14 5.42 -4.42
C THR A 72 -22.01 5.62 -3.41
N SER A 73 -22.22 5.15 -2.18
CA SER A 73 -21.23 5.20 -1.10
C SER A 73 -19.99 4.38 -1.44
N LEU A 74 -20.15 3.14 -1.89
CA LEU A 74 -19.04 2.27 -2.31
C LEU A 74 -18.21 2.91 -3.43
N ALA A 75 -18.87 3.41 -4.49
CA ALA A 75 -18.18 4.10 -5.59
C ALA A 75 -17.42 5.34 -5.10
N GLY A 76 -18.04 6.15 -4.24
CA GLY A 76 -17.42 7.34 -3.66
C GLY A 76 -16.25 7.03 -2.72
N HIS A 77 -16.30 5.93 -1.97
CA HIS A 77 -15.19 5.46 -1.15
C HIS A 77 -14.02 4.98 -2.01
N ALA A 78 -14.29 4.14 -3.01
CA ALA A 78 -13.27 3.67 -3.94
C ALA A 78 -12.60 4.84 -4.68
N TRP A 79 -13.40 5.79 -5.19
CA TRP A 79 -12.88 6.98 -5.88
C TRP A 79 -11.94 7.83 -5.02
N ARG A 80 -12.30 8.06 -3.76
CA ARG A 80 -11.45 8.79 -2.81
C ARG A 80 -10.17 8.03 -2.48
N ALA A 81 -10.25 6.71 -2.30
CA ALA A 81 -9.07 5.88 -2.03
C ALA A 81 -8.06 5.93 -3.19
N LEU A 82 -8.54 6.11 -4.42
CA LEU A 82 -7.69 6.30 -5.59
C LEU A 82 -7.08 7.70 -5.69
N GLY A 83 -7.48 8.66 -4.84
CA GLY A 83 -7.07 10.07 -4.95
C GLY A 83 -7.86 10.86 -6.01
N GLY A 84 -8.87 10.24 -6.61
CA GLY A 84 -9.68 10.86 -7.67
C GLY A 84 -10.46 12.09 -7.20
N SER A 85 -10.72 12.21 -5.89
CA SER A 85 -11.37 13.37 -5.30
C SER A 85 -10.56 14.66 -5.38
N GLN A 86 -9.23 14.55 -5.44
CA GLN A 86 -8.33 15.69 -5.56
C GLN A 86 -7.83 15.84 -7.00
N VAL A 87 -7.46 14.73 -7.64
CA VAL A 87 -6.87 14.69 -8.98
C VAL A 87 -7.55 13.58 -9.80
N PRO A 88 -8.59 13.89 -10.60
CA PRO A 88 -9.35 12.90 -11.36
C PRO A 88 -8.51 12.01 -12.27
N GLU A 89 -7.52 12.59 -12.94
CA GLU A 89 -6.63 11.89 -13.86
C GLU A 89 -5.84 10.80 -13.12
N GLN A 90 -5.38 11.09 -11.91
CA GLN A 90 -4.71 10.12 -11.04
C GLN A 90 -5.67 9.00 -10.62
N GLY A 91 -6.92 9.34 -10.29
CA GLY A 91 -7.97 8.37 -9.95
C GLY A 91 -8.22 7.39 -11.09
N LEU A 92 -8.39 7.89 -12.32
CA LEU A 92 -8.58 7.09 -13.52
C LEU A 92 -7.35 6.25 -13.87
N GLN A 93 -6.15 6.82 -13.76
CA GLN A 93 -4.91 6.09 -13.98
C GLN A 93 -4.76 4.90 -13.03
N ARG A 94 -5.07 5.09 -11.74
CA ARG A 94 -5.00 4.03 -10.73
C ARG A 94 -6.08 2.97 -10.90
N ALA A 95 -7.30 3.36 -11.32
CA ALA A 95 -8.32 2.40 -11.73
C ALA A 95 -7.83 1.55 -12.92
N GLY A 96 -7.25 2.19 -13.93
CA GLY A 96 -6.64 1.51 -15.08
C GLY A 96 -5.55 0.52 -14.67
N LEU A 97 -4.65 0.90 -13.76
CA LEU A 97 -3.64 0.00 -13.21
C LEU A 97 -4.27 -1.17 -12.45
N ALA A 98 -5.26 -0.91 -11.60
CA ALA A 98 -5.97 -1.95 -10.87
C ALA A 98 -6.62 -2.99 -11.81
N SER A 99 -7.08 -2.56 -12.99
CA SER A 99 -7.61 -3.48 -14.00
C SER A 99 -6.55 -4.45 -14.53
N ILE A 100 -5.32 -3.98 -14.74
CA ILE A 100 -4.18 -4.80 -15.15
C ILE A 100 -3.83 -5.80 -14.04
N GLU A 101 -3.76 -5.33 -12.80
CA GLU A 101 -3.44 -6.18 -11.65
C GLU A 101 -4.53 -7.23 -11.40
N ASN A 102 -5.80 -6.92 -11.67
CA ASN A 102 -6.87 -7.92 -11.63
C ASN A 102 -6.65 -9.04 -12.64
N VAL A 103 -6.26 -8.72 -13.88
CA VAL A 103 -5.93 -9.74 -14.89
C VAL A 103 -4.77 -10.61 -14.42
N ARG A 104 -3.70 -10.00 -13.91
CA ARG A 104 -2.52 -10.72 -13.38
C ARG A 104 -2.90 -11.64 -12.22
N ALA A 105 -3.73 -11.17 -11.30
CA ALA A 105 -4.23 -11.97 -10.19
C ALA A 105 -5.02 -13.20 -10.66
N GLN A 106 -5.97 -13.02 -11.59
CA GLN A 106 -6.75 -14.14 -12.12
C GLN A 106 -5.86 -15.12 -12.91
N LEU A 107 -4.93 -14.62 -13.73
CA LEU A 107 -3.98 -15.45 -14.45
C LEU A 107 -3.06 -16.24 -13.49
N ARG A 108 -2.64 -15.65 -12.37
CA ARG A 108 -1.86 -16.38 -11.35
C ARG A 108 -2.61 -17.62 -10.85
N SER A 109 -3.88 -17.49 -10.52
CA SER A 109 -4.71 -18.62 -10.09
C SER A 109 -4.91 -19.63 -11.23
N VAL A 110 -5.06 -19.16 -12.48
CA VAL A 110 -5.08 -20.03 -13.66
C VAL A 110 -3.79 -20.83 -13.82
N LEU A 111 -2.62 -20.21 -13.68
CA LEU A 111 -1.33 -20.91 -13.79
C LEU A 111 -1.13 -21.90 -12.64
N TRP A 112 -1.57 -21.57 -11.43
CA TRP A 112 -1.50 -22.49 -10.29
C TRP A 112 -2.33 -23.75 -10.55
N ILE A 113 -3.56 -23.61 -11.05
CA ILE A 113 -4.39 -24.75 -11.44
C ILE A 113 -3.82 -25.46 -12.68
N GLY A 114 -3.29 -24.69 -13.63
CA GLY A 114 -2.54 -25.15 -14.80
C GLY A 114 -1.44 -26.15 -14.42
N SER A 115 -0.69 -25.85 -13.36
CA SER A 115 0.36 -26.72 -12.82
C SER A 115 -0.15 -28.08 -12.34
N ARG A 116 -1.44 -28.19 -12.03
CA ARG A 116 -2.08 -29.41 -11.53
C ARG A 116 -2.89 -30.12 -12.63
N LEU A 117 -2.97 -29.57 -13.84
CA LEU A 117 -3.81 -30.11 -14.91
C LEU A 117 -3.49 -31.56 -15.28
N ASN A 118 -2.24 -31.99 -15.21
CA ASN A 118 -1.88 -33.39 -15.51
C ASN A 118 -2.54 -34.37 -14.53
N ILE A 119 -2.59 -34.02 -13.24
CA ILE A 119 -3.31 -34.79 -12.22
C ILE A 119 -4.80 -34.81 -12.55
N TYR A 120 -5.39 -33.65 -12.86
CA TYR A 120 -6.81 -33.57 -13.19
C TYR A 120 -7.17 -34.29 -14.49
N ARG A 121 -6.32 -34.29 -15.51
CA ARG A 121 -6.54 -35.07 -16.74
C ARG A 121 -6.62 -36.57 -16.45
N THR A 122 -5.87 -37.07 -15.46
CA THR A 122 -5.93 -38.47 -15.03
C THR A 122 -7.18 -38.80 -14.22
N TYR A 123 -7.54 -37.97 -13.23
CA TYR A 123 -8.60 -38.31 -12.27
C TYR A 123 -9.96 -37.64 -12.54
N ARG A 124 -10.00 -36.54 -13.28
CA ARG A 124 -11.19 -35.73 -13.61
C ARG A 124 -11.09 -35.11 -15.03
N PRO A 125 -10.99 -35.92 -16.09
CA PRO A 125 -10.70 -35.44 -17.45
C PRO A 125 -11.71 -34.41 -17.99
N GLU A 126 -12.99 -34.57 -17.65
CA GLU A 126 -14.05 -33.62 -18.07
C GLU A 126 -13.86 -32.25 -17.42
N ALA A 127 -13.54 -32.21 -16.12
CA ALA A 127 -13.27 -30.96 -15.40
C ALA A 127 -12.00 -30.27 -15.94
N ALA A 128 -10.95 -31.05 -16.25
CA ALA A 128 -9.73 -30.51 -16.84
C ALA A 128 -9.98 -29.90 -18.23
N ARG A 129 -10.78 -30.57 -19.08
CA ARG A 129 -11.18 -30.04 -20.39
C ARG A 129 -12.02 -28.78 -20.23
N HIS A 130 -13.04 -28.81 -19.38
CA HIS A 130 -13.91 -27.65 -19.15
C HIS A 130 -13.12 -26.43 -18.63
N PHE A 131 -12.14 -26.65 -17.75
CA PHE A 131 -11.23 -25.59 -17.29
C PHE A 131 -10.44 -24.98 -18.45
N THR A 132 -9.76 -25.81 -19.25
CA THR A 132 -8.98 -25.33 -20.39
C THR A 132 -9.86 -24.57 -21.38
N ASP A 133 -11.03 -25.11 -21.74
CA ASP A 133 -11.96 -24.47 -22.67
C ASP A 133 -12.43 -23.10 -22.13
N SER A 134 -12.73 -23.01 -20.83
CA SER A 134 -13.17 -21.78 -20.19
C SER A 134 -12.06 -20.72 -20.13
N VAL A 135 -10.83 -21.14 -19.83
CA VAL A 135 -9.66 -20.23 -19.81
C VAL A 135 -9.37 -19.72 -21.23
N LEU A 136 -9.42 -20.57 -22.25
CA LEU A 136 -9.12 -20.18 -23.63
C LEU A 136 -10.23 -19.33 -24.28
N ALA A 137 -11.45 -19.34 -23.71
CA ALA A 137 -12.56 -18.51 -24.16
C ALA A 137 -12.47 -17.04 -23.70
N ILE A 138 -11.65 -16.74 -22.69
CA ILE A 138 -11.49 -15.37 -22.15
C ILE A 138 -10.41 -14.62 -22.94
N ASP A 139 -10.71 -13.39 -23.35
CA ASP A 139 -9.67 -12.50 -23.87
C ASP A 139 -8.85 -11.89 -22.73
N TRP A 140 -7.78 -12.57 -22.35
CA TRP A 140 -6.87 -12.13 -21.28
C TRP A 140 -6.10 -10.84 -21.58
N HIS A 141 -6.18 -10.29 -22.80
CA HIS A 141 -5.56 -9.01 -23.15
C HIS A 141 -6.45 -7.84 -22.79
N ASP A 142 -7.75 -8.06 -22.63
CA ASP A 142 -8.72 -7.03 -22.32
C ASP A 142 -9.14 -7.16 -20.86
N ALA A 143 -8.69 -6.22 -20.02
CA ALA A 143 -9.02 -6.23 -18.61
C ALA A 143 -10.53 -6.13 -18.35
N GLU A 144 -11.29 -5.48 -19.25
CA GLU A 144 -12.75 -5.43 -19.15
C GLU A 144 -13.36 -6.82 -19.41
N ALA A 145 -12.85 -7.55 -20.40
CA ALA A 145 -13.33 -8.91 -20.71
C ALA A 145 -13.07 -9.87 -19.55
N VAL A 146 -11.89 -9.81 -18.94
CA VAL A 146 -11.54 -10.63 -17.77
C VAL A 146 -12.41 -10.28 -16.56
N LEU A 147 -12.63 -8.99 -16.30
CA LEU A 147 -13.50 -8.54 -15.22
C LEU A 147 -14.94 -9.05 -15.42
N LYS A 148 -15.47 -8.88 -16.63
CA LYS A 148 -16.83 -9.34 -17.00
C LYS A 148 -16.99 -10.84 -16.98
N ALA A 149 -15.93 -11.59 -17.32
CA ALA A 149 -15.95 -13.04 -17.20
C ALA A 149 -16.11 -13.50 -15.74
N ASN A 150 -15.72 -12.65 -14.77
CA ASN A 150 -15.75 -12.94 -13.33
C ASN A 150 -15.24 -14.36 -13.02
N PHE A 151 -14.15 -14.72 -13.71
CA PHE A 151 -13.66 -16.09 -13.72
C PHE A 151 -13.09 -16.45 -12.35
N GLN A 152 -13.49 -17.62 -11.85
CA GLN A 152 -13.05 -18.15 -10.55
C GLN A 152 -12.37 -19.49 -10.75
N ALA A 153 -11.05 -19.47 -10.96
CA ALA A 153 -10.28 -20.65 -11.31
C ALA A 153 -10.49 -21.81 -10.30
N PHE A 154 -10.53 -21.49 -9.00
CA PHE A 154 -10.62 -22.48 -7.92
C PHE A 154 -11.98 -23.19 -7.78
N THR A 155 -13.05 -22.64 -8.37
CA THR A 155 -14.37 -23.30 -8.33
C THR A 155 -14.38 -24.63 -9.07
N PHE A 156 -13.48 -24.82 -10.05
CA PHE A 156 -13.25 -26.10 -10.73
C PHE A 156 -12.76 -27.19 -9.76
N LEU A 157 -12.20 -26.80 -8.62
CA LEU A 157 -11.74 -27.70 -7.56
C LEU A 157 -12.76 -27.83 -6.42
N GLY A 158 -13.93 -27.22 -6.55
CA GLY A 158 -14.93 -27.13 -5.49
C GLY A 158 -14.54 -26.17 -4.35
N VAL A 159 -13.52 -25.33 -4.57
CA VAL A 159 -13.10 -24.31 -3.61
C VAL A 159 -13.81 -23.01 -3.97
N LEU A 160 -14.60 -22.51 -3.03
CA LEU A 160 -15.28 -21.21 -3.15
C LEU A 160 -14.30 -20.12 -2.72
N GLU A 161 -13.56 -19.59 -3.70
CA GLU A 161 -12.72 -18.41 -3.53
C GLU A 161 -13.24 -17.33 -4.47
N SER A 162 -13.44 -16.12 -3.95
CA SER A 162 -13.91 -15.02 -4.77
C SER A 162 -12.74 -14.45 -5.58
N SER A 163 -13.02 -13.91 -6.76
CA SER A 163 -12.01 -13.24 -7.58
C SER A 163 -11.36 -12.05 -6.84
N ALA A 164 -12.04 -11.48 -5.83
CA ALA A 164 -11.49 -10.44 -4.96
C ALA A 164 -10.43 -10.98 -4.00
N ASP A 165 -10.61 -12.19 -3.46
CA ASP A 165 -9.61 -12.83 -2.59
C ASP A 165 -8.32 -13.12 -3.37
N ASN A 166 -8.45 -13.62 -4.60
CA ASN A 166 -7.31 -13.77 -5.52
C ASN A 166 -6.57 -12.45 -5.76
N LEU A 167 -7.32 -11.35 -5.95
CA LEU A 167 -6.74 -10.03 -6.15
C LEU A 167 -6.02 -9.52 -4.90
N TYR A 168 -6.60 -9.72 -3.72
CA TYR A 168 -5.96 -9.38 -2.46
C TYR A 168 -4.63 -10.12 -2.26
N ASP A 169 -4.64 -11.44 -2.43
CA ASP A 169 -3.45 -12.27 -2.31
C ASP A 169 -2.37 -11.91 -3.33
N TRP A 170 -2.75 -11.43 -4.51
CA TRP A 170 -1.83 -10.88 -5.50
C TRP A 170 -1.29 -9.50 -5.08
N ALA A 171 -2.18 -8.56 -4.73
CA ALA A 171 -1.82 -7.19 -4.35
C ALA A 171 -0.90 -7.14 -3.12
N MET A 172 -1.00 -8.12 -2.22
CA MET A 172 -0.10 -8.24 -1.07
C MET A 172 1.30 -8.77 -1.42
N THR A 173 1.51 -9.29 -2.63
CA THR A 173 2.81 -9.82 -3.09
C THR A 173 3.61 -8.86 -3.94
N ILE A 174 2.96 -7.95 -4.69
CA ILE A 174 3.63 -7.01 -5.61
C ILE A 174 4.49 -5.95 -4.89
N ASN A 175 4.25 -5.69 -3.61
CA ASN A 175 4.93 -4.64 -2.83
C ASN A 175 5.88 -5.17 -1.74
N ARG A 176 6.18 -6.48 -1.71
CA ARG A 176 7.16 -7.03 -0.74
C ARG A 176 8.58 -7.01 -1.32
N PRO A 177 9.53 -6.28 -0.72
CA PRO A 177 10.93 -6.22 -1.18
C PRO A 177 11.73 -7.52 -0.99
N GLU A 178 11.09 -8.65 -0.73
CA GLU A 178 11.78 -9.93 -0.47
C GLU A 178 12.28 -10.62 -1.74
N ALA A 179 11.96 -10.09 -2.92
CA ALA A 179 12.53 -10.52 -4.20
C ALA A 179 13.38 -9.41 -4.83
N GLY A 180 14.67 -9.38 -4.48
CA GLY A 180 15.75 -8.97 -5.39
C GLY A 180 15.67 -7.60 -6.07
N ALA A 181 15.60 -6.49 -5.32
CA ALA A 181 15.82 -5.15 -5.88
C ALA A 181 17.31 -4.75 -5.86
N LYS A 182 18.16 -5.59 -6.44
CA LYS A 182 19.45 -5.16 -7.02
C LYS A 182 19.46 -5.73 -8.43
N GLU A 183 19.58 -4.85 -9.42
CA GLU A 183 19.47 -5.12 -10.87
C GLU A 183 18.06 -5.04 -11.44
N LEU A 184 17.61 -3.81 -11.70
CA LEU A 184 16.91 -3.42 -12.93
C LEU A 184 16.81 -1.89 -12.98
N GLU A 185 17.94 -1.26 -13.29
CA GLU A 185 17.92 0.12 -13.80
C GLU A 185 17.49 0.07 -15.26
N LEU A 186 16.20 0.33 -15.50
CA LEU A 186 15.71 0.78 -16.80
C LEU A 186 15.06 2.15 -16.61
N PRO A 187 15.51 3.19 -17.32
CA PRO A 187 14.81 4.47 -17.33
C PRO A 187 13.63 4.35 -18.31
N SER A 188 12.44 4.05 -17.81
CA SER A 188 11.18 4.17 -18.54
C SER A 188 10.29 5.22 -17.84
N PRO A 189 9.46 5.99 -18.56
CA PRO A 189 8.43 6.87 -17.98
C PRO A 189 7.43 6.16 -17.03
N ASP A 190 7.53 4.84 -16.88
CA ASP A 190 6.79 3.97 -15.97
C ASP A 190 7.18 4.05 -14.48
N ALA A 191 7.99 5.02 -14.05
CA ALA A 191 8.33 5.18 -12.63
C ALA A 191 7.10 5.43 -11.71
N ALA A 192 5.94 5.76 -12.28
CA ALA A 192 4.66 5.84 -11.56
C ALA A 192 3.97 4.48 -11.34
N ILE A 193 4.34 3.44 -12.11
CA ILE A 193 3.70 2.11 -12.09
C ILE A 193 4.15 1.30 -10.86
N GLN A 194 5.25 1.67 -10.20
CA GLN A 194 5.79 0.96 -9.03
C GLN A 194 5.21 1.36 -7.66
N ALA A 195 4.15 2.19 -7.57
CA ALA A 195 3.73 2.77 -6.28
C ALA A 195 2.27 2.59 -5.85
N ALA A 196 1.44 1.85 -6.61
CA ALA A 196 0.05 1.65 -6.19
C ALA A 196 -0.02 0.72 -4.97
N LYS A 197 -0.59 1.24 -3.88
CA LYS A 197 -0.73 0.46 -2.65
C LYS A 197 -1.79 -0.63 -2.83
N PRO A 198 -1.74 -1.74 -2.08
CA PRO A 198 -2.71 -2.82 -2.23
C PRO A 198 -4.17 -2.34 -2.14
N GLN A 199 -4.49 -1.45 -1.19
CA GLN A 199 -5.82 -0.86 -1.05
C GLN A 199 -6.25 0.00 -2.25
N GLU A 200 -5.31 0.62 -2.98
CA GLU A 200 -5.61 1.39 -4.18
C GLU A 200 -5.97 0.44 -5.33
N ILE A 201 -5.27 -0.69 -5.45
CA ILE A 201 -5.60 -1.74 -6.43
C ILE A 201 -6.98 -2.33 -6.12
N MET A 202 -7.23 -2.71 -4.87
CA MET A 202 -8.53 -3.25 -4.46
C MET A 202 -9.67 -2.26 -4.74
N SER A 203 -9.47 -0.97 -4.39
CA SER A 203 -10.46 0.07 -4.64
C SER A 203 -10.69 0.33 -6.13
N GLY A 204 -9.62 0.33 -6.93
CA GLY A 204 -9.69 0.52 -8.38
C GLY A 204 -10.47 -0.60 -9.07
N ALA A 205 -10.17 -1.85 -8.71
CA ALA A 205 -10.90 -3.00 -9.23
C ALA A 205 -12.38 -2.97 -8.79
N ALA A 206 -12.67 -2.58 -7.54
CA ALA A 206 -14.04 -2.42 -7.06
C ALA A 206 -14.81 -1.36 -7.87
N LEU A 207 -14.20 -0.19 -8.12
CA LEU A 207 -14.82 0.88 -8.91
C LEU A 207 -15.16 0.42 -10.33
N LEU A 208 -14.23 -0.26 -11.00
CA LEU A 208 -14.45 -0.79 -12.35
C LEU A 208 -15.50 -1.91 -12.38
N ALA A 209 -15.57 -2.74 -11.34
CA ALA A 209 -16.61 -3.75 -11.21
C ALA A 209 -18.00 -3.13 -11.03
N LEU A 210 -18.12 -2.06 -10.23
CA LEU A 210 -19.36 -1.29 -10.12
C LEU A 210 -19.74 -0.68 -11.47
N ASP A 211 -18.79 -0.08 -12.18
CA ASP A 211 -19.02 0.52 -13.49
C ASP A 211 -19.56 -0.50 -14.51
N ALA A 212 -18.90 -1.67 -14.58
CA ALA A 212 -19.28 -2.77 -15.45
C ALA A 212 -20.63 -3.40 -15.06
N ALA A 213 -20.91 -3.54 -13.75
CA ALA A 213 -22.17 -4.06 -13.24
C ALA A 213 -23.36 -3.18 -13.67
N LEU A 214 -23.17 -1.86 -13.58
CA LEU A 214 -24.19 -0.88 -13.98
C LEU A 214 -24.37 -0.80 -15.51
N ALA A 215 -23.33 -1.16 -16.27
CA ALA A 215 -23.33 -1.10 -17.73
C ALA A 215 -23.87 -2.37 -18.43
N THR A 216 -23.77 -3.55 -17.82
CA THR A 216 -24.06 -4.82 -18.51
C THR A 216 -25.55 -5.04 -18.84
N GLY A 217 -26.46 -4.63 -17.96
CA GLY A 217 -27.90 -4.92 -18.11
C GLY A 217 -28.29 -6.39 -17.84
N ASP A 218 -27.33 -7.33 -17.76
CA ASP A 218 -27.53 -8.69 -17.27
C ASP A 218 -27.52 -8.72 -15.72
N TRP A 219 -28.61 -9.20 -15.12
CA TRP A 219 -28.76 -9.24 -13.67
C TRP A 219 -27.79 -10.22 -12.98
N GLN A 220 -27.48 -11.36 -13.60
CA GLN A 220 -26.59 -12.37 -13.00
C GLN A 220 -25.16 -11.85 -13.00
N GLN A 221 -24.74 -11.30 -14.14
CA GLN A 221 -23.43 -10.69 -14.26
C GLN A 221 -23.29 -9.47 -13.34
N SER A 222 -24.33 -8.62 -13.27
CA SER A 222 -24.36 -7.49 -12.35
C SER A 222 -24.24 -7.94 -10.89
N LEU A 223 -24.91 -9.01 -10.48
CA LEU A 223 -24.83 -9.51 -9.11
C LEU A 223 -23.41 -10.01 -8.77
N GLY A 224 -22.79 -10.75 -9.67
CA GLY A 224 -21.41 -11.23 -9.50
C GLY A 224 -20.41 -10.08 -9.36
N LEU A 225 -20.51 -9.07 -10.23
CA LEU A 225 -19.65 -7.89 -10.22
C LEU A 225 -19.88 -7.01 -8.98
N MET A 226 -21.12 -6.84 -8.53
CA MET A 226 -21.45 -6.13 -7.28
C MET A 226 -20.88 -6.85 -6.06
N SER A 227 -20.97 -8.18 -6.02
CA SER A 227 -20.37 -9.00 -4.96
C SER A 227 -18.84 -8.86 -4.93
N PHE A 228 -18.19 -8.88 -6.11
CA PHE A 228 -16.76 -8.62 -6.23
C PHE A 228 -16.41 -7.23 -5.70
N ALA A 229 -17.14 -6.19 -6.13
CA ALA A 229 -16.89 -4.82 -5.70
C ALA A 229 -17.02 -4.63 -4.19
N ALA A 230 -18.04 -5.24 -3.59
CA ALA A 230 -18.25 -5.19 -2.14
C ALA A 230 -17.10 -5.86 -1.39
N ASN A 231 -16.68 -7.07 -1.80
CA ASN A 231 -15.57 -7.77 -1.14
C ASN A 231 -14.25 -7.01 -1.31
N ALA A 232 -13.95 -6.55 -2.53
CA ALA A 232 -12.74 -5.78 -2.81
C ALA A 232 -12.68 -4.47 -1.98
N THR A 233 -13.81 -3.76 -1.84
CA THR A 233 -13.88 -2.56 -0.99
C THR A 233 -13.70 -2.88 0.48
N TRP A 234 -14.29 -4.00 0.96
CA TRP A 234 -14.11 -4.46 2.34
C TRP A 234 -12.65 -4.78 2.65
N GLN A 235 -11.96 -5.49 1.77
CA GLN A 235 -10.53 -5.80 1.89
C GLN A 235 -9.67 -4.52 1.82
N ALA A 236 -9.98 -3.58 0.93
CA ALA A 236 -9.30 -2.28 0.86
C ALA A 236 -9.42 -1.50 2.19
N GLY A 237 -10.62 -1.50 2.77
CA GLY A 237 -10.89 -0.90 4.08
C GLY A 237 -10.12 -1.57 5.21
N TRP A 238 -10.05 -2.91 5.20
CA TRP A 238 -9.25 -3.68 6.16
C TRP A 238 -7.76 -3.32 6.09
N ILE A 239 -7.16 -3.31 4.89
CA ILE A 239 -5.75 -2.96 4.68
C ILE A 239 -5.47 -1.54 5.19
N SER A 240 -6.31 -0.57 4.78
CA SER A 240 -6.17 0.83 5.17
C SER A 240 -6.28 1.02 6.68
N GLY A 241 -7.18 0.29 7.34
CA GLY A 241 -7.34 0.31 8.79
C GLY A 241 -6.12 -0.24 9.54
N TRP A 242 -5.48 -1.29 9.02
CA TRP A 242 -4.24 -1.84 9.57
C TRP A 242 -3.06 -0.88 9.39
N GLU A 243 -2.87 -0.32 8.20
CA GLU A 243 -1.81 0.66 7.93
C GLU A 243 -1.95 1.91 8.81
N GLY A 244 -3.16 2.45 8.93
CA GLY A 244 -3.42 3.60 9.79
C GLY A 244 -3.15 3.30 11.27
N ARG A 245 -3.46 2.09 11.74
CA ARG A 245 -3.14 1.67 13.11
C ARG A 245 -1.63 1.55 13.33
N GLU A 246 -0.89 0.97 12.39
CA GLU A 246 0.57 0.88 12.50
C GLU A 246 1.23 2.26 12.50
N GLU A 247 0.74 3.19 11.67
CA GLU A 247 1.26 4.54 11.63
C GLU A 247 1.03 5.27 12.95
N LEU A 248 -0.17 5.17 13.53
CA LEU A 248 -0.46 5.66 14.88
C LEU A 248 0.50 5.07 15.92
N TRP A 249 0.75 3.76 15.90
CA TRP A 249 1.71 3.13 16.82
C TRP A 249 3.14 3.62 16.61
N ARG A 250 3.57 3.86 15.37
CA ARG A 250 4.89 4.44 15.08
C ARG A 250 5.00 5.87 15.59
N GLU A 251 3.96 6.68 15.43
CA GLU A 251 3.91 8.04 15.97
C GLU A 251 3.92 8.03 17.50
N GLU A 252 3.10 7.20 18.14
CA GLU A 252 3.07 7.02 19.59
C GLU A 252 4.44 6.58 20.11
N ALA A 253 5.10 5.63 19.45
CA ALA A 253 6.46 5.20 19.78
C ALA A 253 7.48 6.34 19.64
N LYS A 254 7.37 7.16 18.58
CA LYS A 254 8.21 8.35 18.38
C LYS A 254 7.97 9.39 19.47
N HIS A 255 6.73 9.62 19.87
CA HIS A 255 6.37 10.52 20.96
C HIS A 255 6.85 10.01 22.32
N ALA A 256 6.70 8.71 22.59
CA ALA A 256 7.21 8.05 23.78
C ALA A 256 8.74 8.13 23.86
N GLY A 257 9.44 7.88 22.74
CA GLY A 257 10.89 8.03 22.63
C GLY A 257 11.34 9.48 22.86
N LYS A 258 10.65 10.46 22.29
CA LYS A 258 10.91 11.89 22.52
C LYS A 258 10.70 12.27 23.98
N LYS A 259 9.63 11.77 24.62
CA LYS A 259 9.33 12.01 26.04
C LYS A 259 10.39 11.37 26.94
N GLY A 260 10.76 10.11 26.69
CA GLY A 260 11.81 9.41 27.43
C GLY A 260 13.18 10.08 27.28
N GLY A 261 13.55 10.50 26.06
CA GLY A 261 14.78 11.27 25.83
C GLY A 261 14.76 12.63 26.54
N THR A 262 13.63 13.34 26.50
CA THR A 262 13.47 14.63 27.19
C THR A 262 13.58 14.47 28.71
N GLN A 263 12.94 13.45 29.29
CA GLN A 263 13.04 13.13 30.72
C GLN A 263 14.46 12.73 31.11
N ARG A 264 15.12 11.86 30.33
CA ARG A 264 16.50 11.43 30.57
C ARG A 264 17.49 12.60 30.56
N HIS A 265 17.28 13.59 29.69
CA HIS A 265 18.15 14.77 29.60
C HIS A 265 17.70 15.94 30.47
N GLN A 266 16.57 15.86 31.18
CA GLN A 266 16.03 16.95 31.98
C GLN A 266 16.96 17.30 33.15
N ALA A 267 17.44 16.30 33.89
CA ALA A 267 18.36 16.49 35.00
C ALA A 267 19.70 17.07 34.53
N SER A 268 20.27 16.54 33.44
CA SER A 268 21.52 17.05 32.87
C SER A 268 21.37 18.47 32.31
N ARG A 269 20.22 18.84 31.73
CA ARG A 269 19.93 20.22 31.31
C ARG A 269 19.78 21.16 32.50
N ALA A 270 19.08 20.72 33.55
CA ALA A 270 18.94 21.50 34.78
C ALA A 270 20.29 21.75 35.45
N LEU A 271 21.18 20.76 35.45
CA LEU A 271 22.55 20.90 35.95
C LEU A 271 23.36 21.91 35.13
N LYS A 272 23.27 21.88 33.80
CA LYS A 272 23.92 22.88 32.93
C LYS A 272 23.40 24.30 33.18
N LEU A 273 22.08 24.48 33.24
CA LEU A 273 21.46 25.79 33.46
C LEU A 273 21.83 26.37 34.83
N TRP A 274 21.77 25.54 35.89
CA TRP A 274 22.21 25.94 37.22
C TRP A 274 23.69 26.33 37.22
N ALA A 275 24.56 25.53 36.60
CA ALA A 275 25.98 25.84 36.56
C ALA A 275 26.28 27.15 35.81
N LEU A 276 25.56 27.43 34.72
CA LEU A 276 25.67 28.71 34.00
C LEU A 276 25.22 29.89 34.86
N SER A 277 24.15 29.76 35.66
CA SER A 277 23.70 30.86 36.53
C SER A 277 24.66 31.14 37.68
N GLU A 278 25.24 30.10 38.30
CA GLU A 278 26.17 30.27 39.43
C GLU A 278 27.55 30.76 38.96
N ALA A 279 27.99 30.36 37.76
CA ALA A 279 29.28 30.74 37.22
C ALA A 279 29.44 32.25 36.99
N VAL A 280 28.35 33.02 36.87
CA VAL A 280 28.37 34.48 36.70
C VAL A 280 29.08 35.18 37.87
N ALA A 281 28.98 34.63 39.09
CA ALA A 281 29.59 35.18 40.29
C ALA A 281 31.05 34.76 40.49
N LEU A 282 31.56 33.82 39.69
CA LEU A 282 32.87 33.19 39.88
C LEU A 282 33.89 33.72 38.87
N ARG A 283 35.15 33.86 39.32
CA ARG A 283 36.28 34.31 38.49
C ARG A 283 37.28 33.18 38.33
N GLY A 284 37.72 32.93 37.10
CA GLY A 284 38.73 31.90 36.81
C GLY A 284 38.60 31.29 35.42
N SER A 285 39.43 30.28 35.16
CA SER A 285 39.30 29.44 33.96
C SER A 285 38.02 28.60 34.05
N ASP A 286 37.46 28.18 32.90
CA ASP A 286 36.23 27.36 32.89
C ASP A 286 36.39 26.04 33.66
N MET A 287 37.60 25.50 33.67
CA MET A 287 37.92 24.27 34.40
C MET A 287 37.96 24.49 35.91
N ASP A 288 38.53 25.60 36.37
CA ASP A 288 38.56 25.94 37.79
C ASP A 288 37.15 26.24 38.33
N ILE A 289 36.34 26.95 37.53
CA ILE A 289 34.93 27.21 37.84
C ILE A 289 34.15 25.89 37.90
N ALA A 290 34.34 24.98 36.94
CA ALA A 290 33.67 23.68 36.95
C ALA A 290 33.99 22.87 38.21
N ARG A 291 35.27 22.80 38.62
CA ARG A 291 35.69 22.10 39.85
C ARG A 291 35.08 22.68 41.11
N GLN A 292 35.00 24.02 41.20
CA GLN A 292 34.35 24.68 42.33
C GLN A 292 32.85 24.41 42.39
N LEU A 293 32.18 24.46 41.24
CA LEU A 293 30.74 24.21 41.15
C LEU A 293 30.37 22.76 41.44
N VAL A 294 31.21 21.78 41.09
CA VAL A 294 30.96 20.36 41.41
C VAL A 294 30.80 20.12 42.92
N LEU A 295 31.55 20.85 43.74
CA LEU A 295 31.47 20.76 45.20
C LEU A 295 30.20 21.39 45.78
N GLN A 296 29.49 22.20 44.98
CA GLN A 296 28.32 22.98 45.39
C GLN A 296 27.03 22.50 44.71
N ILE A 297 27.07 21.37 44.00
CA ILE A 297 25.90 20.83 43.30
C ILE A 297 24.77 20.60 44.32
N PRO A 298 23.58 21.20 44.11
CA PRO A 298 22.43 20.97 44.98
C PRO A 298 22.06 19.49 45.01
N ALA A 299 21.66 18.97 46.18
CA ALA A 299 21.29 17.57 46.35
C ALA A 299 20.28 17.05 45.30
N ARG A 300 19.36 17.92 44.84
CA ARG A 300 18.37 17.61 43.78
C ARG A 300 18.96 17.37 42.38
N LEU A 301 20.25 17.63 42.16
CA LEU A 301 20.97 17.50 40.87
C LEU A 301 22.22 16.62 40.96
N GLN A 302 22.50 16.03 42.12
CA GLN A 302 23.74 15.29 42.38
C GLN A 302 23.91 14.06 41.47
N ASP A 303 22.80 13.41 41.10
CA ASP A 303 22.78 12.24 40.20
C ASP A 303 22.50 12.61 38.72
N ALA A 304 22.55 13.89 38.36
CA ALA A 304 22.21 14.34 37.01
C ALA A 304 23.23 13.93 35.92
N SER A 305 24.43 13.49 36.31
CA SER A 305 25.50 12.99 35.45
C SER A 305 26.44 12.08 36.23
N ALA A 306 26.96 11.02 35.61
CA ALA A 306 28.04 10.21 36.17
C ALA A 306 29.39 10.96 36.22
N ASP A 307 29.53 12.01 35.41
CA ASP A 307 30.67 12.92 35.38
C ASP A 307 30.15 14.37 35.30
N PRO A 308 29.83 14.98 36.45
CA PRO A 308 29.27 16.33 36.49
C PRO A 308 30.30 17.43 36.17
N GLU A 309 31.58 17.23 36.48
CA GLU A 309 32.66 18.20 36.20
C GLU A 309 32.77 18.47 34.70
N ARG A 310 32.87 17.39 33.91
CA ARG A 310 32.95 17.50 32.45
C ARG A 310 31.71 18.15 31.85
N LEU A 311 30.52 17.79 32.35
CA LEU A 311 29.27 18.32 31.83
C LEU A 311 29.11 19.83 32.08
N ILE A 312 29.57 20.30 33.24
CA ILE A 312 29.59 21.71 33.62
C ILE A 312 30.63 22.48 32.80
N TYR A 313 31.86 21.95 32.70
CA TYR A 313 32.92 22.55 31.91
C TYR A 313 32.51 22.75 30.45
N ASP A 314 31.93 21.72 29.81
CA ASP A 314 31.47 21.81 28.43
C ASP A 314 30.36 22.85 28.25
N ALA A 315 29.48 23.03 29.25
CA ALA A 315 28.44 24.06 29.20
C ALA A 315 29.04 25.49 29.25
N LEU A 316 29.97 25.72 30.18
CA LEU A 316 30.65 27.02 30.34
C LEU A 316 31.47 27.40 29.11
N ARG A 317 32.25 26.44 28.58
CA ARG A 317 33.06 26.64 27.38
C ARG A 317 32.20 26.98 26.16
N ASN A 318 31.06 26.31 25.99
CA ASN A 318 30.15 26.58 24.88
C ASN A 318 29.47 27.94 25.00
N ALA A 319 29.03 28.33 26.21
CA ALA A 319 28.44 29.65 26.44
C ALA A 319 29.40 30.80 26.09
N ARG A 320 30.66 30.74 26.56
CA ARG A 320 31.70 31.73 26.21
C ARG A 320 32.04 31.74 24.72
N LYS A 321 31.92 30.60 24.03
CA LYS A 321 32.15 30.53 22.59
C LYS A 321 31.03 31.22 21.82
N SER A 322 29.77 31.04 22.25
CA SER A 322 28.61 31.73 21.67
C SER A 322 28.66 33.24 21.89
N GLU A 323 29.00 33.71 23.09
CA GLU A 323 29.16 35.14 23.40
C GLU A 323 30.25 35.83 22.54
N ARG A 324 31.31 35.11 22.17
CA ARG A 324 32.38 35.61 21.28
C ARG A 324 32.02 35.60 19.80
N GLN A 325 30.96 34.91 19.40
CA GLN A 325 30.49 34.85 18.01
C GLN A 325 29.34 35.84 17.75
N GLU A 326 28.63 36.26 18.80
CA GLU A 326 27.52 37.22 18.72
C GLU A 326 27.92 38.67 19.07
N GLY A 327 29.15 38.89 19.56
CA GLY A 327 29.74 40.21 19.79
C GLY A 327 30.81 40.56 18.77
#